data_AF-A0A5J4N4Q1-F1
#
_entry.id   AF-A0A5J4N4Q1-F1
#
_cell.length_a   1.000
_cell.length_b   1.000
_cell.length_c   1.000
_cell.angle_alpha   90.00
_cell.angle_beta   90.00
_cell.angle_gamma   90.00
#
_symmetry.space_group_name_H-M   'P 1'
#
loop_
_entity.id
_entity.type
_entity.pdbx_description
1 polymer ?
#
loop_
_entity_poly.entity_id
_entity_poly.type
_entity_poly.pdbx_seq_one_letter_code
_entity_poly.pdbx_strand_id
1 'polypeptide(L)'
;MDTTGTNYKNYIFRTIVYPIHGVDEDLSAFLRKFEGLGSIRFTQFAWLWRKEKFIHIIYDRQNQLGLCDILGCLFHRLIDLLLPGSKSSHLRRICALYLLYAFHGKQPMRNQVS
;
A
#
# COMPACT_ATOMS: atom_id res chain seq x y z
N MET A 1 31.94 2.25 22.60
CA MET A 1 30.69 3.02 22.77
C MET A 1 29.99 3.06 21.43
N ASP A 2 28.87 2.36 21.35
CA ASP A 2 27.95 2.31 20.21
C ASP A 2 27.45 3.70 19.81
N THR A 3 27.36 3.93 18.51
CA THR A 3 26.18 4.58 17.90
C THR A 3 25.96 3.91 16.55
N THR A 4 25.27 2.77 16.60
CA THR A 4 24.72 2.06 15.46
C THR A 4 23.66 2.95 14.78
N GLY A 5 24.13 3.86 13.92
CA GLY A 5 23.29 4.48 12.91
C GLY A 5 22.82 3.38 11.98
N THR A 6 21.62 2.86 12.22
CA THR A 6 20.95 1.89 11.35
C THR A 6 20.73 2.57 10.01
N ASN A 7 21.73 2.43 9.15
CA ASN A 7 21.70 2.82 7.77
C ASN A 7 20.68 1.86 7.13
N TYR A 8 19.42 2.29 7.02
CA TYR A 8 18.38 1.61 6.24
C TYR A 8 18.78 1.72 4.77
N LYS A 9 19.87 1.02 4.42
CA LYS A 9 20.35 0.82 3.06
C LYS A 9 19.21 0.17 2.31
N ASN A 10 18.64 0.94 1.38
CA ASN A 10 17.93 0.48 0.19
C ASN A 10 17.46 -0.98 0.29
N TYR A 11 16.24 -1.19 0.78
CA TYR A 11 15.55 -2.43 0.52
C TYR A 11 15.29 -2.50 -0.97
N ILE A 12 16.28 -3.00 -1.70
CA ILE A 12 16.08 -3.51 -3.04
C ILE A 12 15.27 -4.77 -2.81
N PHE A 13 13.94 -4.65 -2.74
CA PHE A 13 13.06 -5.71 -3.20
C PHE A 13 13.43 -5.85 -4.68
N ARG A 14 14.48 -6.62 -4.94
CA ARG A 14 14.82 -7.06 -6.27
C ARG A 14 13.58 -7.83 -6.67
N THR A 15 12.77 -7.26 -7.54
CA THR A 15 11.95 -8.01 -8.47
C THR A 15 12.92 -8.87 -9.28
N ILE A 16 13.38 -9.98 -8.70
CA ILE A 16 14.40 -10.84 -9.31
C ILE A 16 13.81 -11.48 -10.59
N VAL A 17 12.48 -11.48 -10.76
CA VAL A 17 11.81 -12.23 -11.84
C VAL A 17 10.86 -11.39 -12.71
N TYR A 18 10.17 -10.36 -12.18
CA TYR A 18 9.19 -9.58 -12.97
C TYR A 18 9.29 -8.08 -12.75
N PRO A 19 9.62 -7.27 -13.78
CA PRO A 19 9.61 -5.82 -13.62
C PRO A 19 8.20 -5.33 -13.30
N ILE A 20 8.07 -4.60 -12.20
CA ILE A 20 6.83 -3.99 -11.74
C ILE A 20 6.83 -2.53 -12.20
N HIS A 21 6.46 -2.30 -13.46
CA HIS A 21 6.28 -0.96 -13.99
C HIS A 21 4.90 -0.40 -13.61
N GLY A 22 4.81 0.90 -13.33
CA GLY A 22 3.53 1.60 -13.13
C GLY A 22 2.97 1.57 -11.70
N VAL A 23 3.47 0.70 -10.81
CA VAL A 23 2.91 0.56 -9.46
C VAL A 23 3.17 1.80 -8.60
N ASP A 24 4.35 2.41 -8.70
CA ASP A 24 4.66 3.62 -7.95
C ASP A 24 3.80 4.80 -8.44
N GLU A 25 3.54 4.89 -9.75
CA GLU A 25 2.66 5.87 -10.37
C GLU A 25 1.20 5.68 -9.94
N ASP A 26 0.69 4.45 -10.04
CA ASP A 26 -0.69 4.10 -9.67
C ASP A 26 -0.93 4.31 -8.18
N LEU A 27 0.00 3.88 -7.33
CA LEU A 27 -0.06 4.09 -5.89
C LEU A 27 -0.03 5.58 -5.56
N SER A 28 0.88 6.34 -6.18
CA SER A 28 0.98 7.78 -5.98
C SER A 28 -0.29 8.51 -6.42
N ALA A 29 -0.88 8.11 -7.55
CA ALA A 29 -2.12 8.67 -8.06
C ALA A 29 -3.29 8.38 -7.11
N PHE A 30 -3.40 7.15 -6.61
CA PHE A 30 -4.43 6.76 -5.65
C PHE A 30 -4.31 7.55 -4.33
N LEU A 31 -3.09 7.66 -3.78
CA LEU A 31 -2.82 8.44 -2.56
C LEU A 31 -3.19 9.92 -2.73
N ARG A 32 -2.86 10.53 -3.87
CA ARG A 32 -3.25 11.92 -4.17
C ARG A 32 -4.76 12.08 -4.29
N LYS A 33 -5.45 11.14 -4.94
CA LYS A 33 -6.92 11.15 -5.06
C LYS A 33 -7.58 11.06 -3.68
N PHE A 34 -7.12 10.14 -2.82
CA PHE A 34 -7.66 10.02 -1.47
C PHE A 34 -7.38 11.27 -0.62
N GLU A 35 -6.16 11.80 -0.68
CA GLU A 35 -5.80 13.06 -0.03
C GLU A 35 -6.69 14.22 -0.49
N GLY A 36 -7.00 14.30 -1.78
CA GLY A 36 -7.92 15.28 -2.35
C GLY A 36 -9.38 15.15 -1.88
N LEU A 37 -9.80 14.00 -1.34
CA LEU A 37 -11.12 13.86 -0.70
C LEU A 37 -11.20 14.57 0.66
N GLY A 38 -10.06 14.86 1.29
CA GLY A 38 -10.01 15.57 2.58
C GLY A 38 -10.66 14.85 3.76
N SER A 39 -10.94 13.55 3.65
CA SER A 39 -11.70 12.78 4.64
C SER A 39 -10.93 11.54 5.09
N ILE A 40 -10.83 11.36 6.42
CA ILE A 40 -10.21 10.17 7.03
C ILE A 40 -11.13 8.94 7.04
N ARG A 41 -12.39 9.07 6.66
CA ARG A 41 -13.38 7.98 6.78
C ARG A 41 -13.06 6.81 5.86
N PHE A 42 -13.05 5.61 6.42
CA PHE A 42 -12.89 4.37 5.65
C PHE A 42 -13.93 4.19 4.53
N THR A 43 -15.16 4.68 4.70
CA THR A 43 -16.20 4.61 3.66
C THR A 43 -15.81 5.37 2.39
N GLN A 44 -15.11 6.51 2.53
CA GLN A 44 -14.59 7.29 1.40
C GLN A 44 -13.44 6.55 0.72
N PHE A 45 -12.55 5.93 1.50
CA PHE A 45 -11.52 5.03 0.98
C PHE A 45 -12.16 3.87 0.18
N ALA A 46 -13.13 3.16 0.75
CA ALA A 46 -13.78 2.02 0.13
C ALA A 46 -14.56 2.40 -1.13
N TRP A 47 -15.13 3.60 -1.18
CA TRP A 47 -15.71 4.16 -2.41
C TRP A 47 -14.64 4.41 -3.47
N LEU A 48 -13.54 5.09 -3.13
CA LEU A 48 -12.46 5.38 -4.06
C LEU A 48 -11.79 4.11 -4.58
N TRP A 49 -11.49 3.16 -3.69
CA TRP A 49 -10.95 1.84 -4.02
C TRP A 49 -11.77 1.13 -5.10
N ARG A 50 -13.10 1.11 -4.94
CA ARG A 50 -14.02 0.50 -5.91
C ARG A 50 -14.09 1.29 -7.21
N LYS A 51 -14.18 2.62 -7.11
CA LYS A 51 -14.25 3.52 -8.27
C LYS A 51 -13.02 3.38 -9.18
N GLU A 52 -11.84 3.33 -8.57
CA GLU A 52 -10.55 3.24 -9.27
C GLU A 52 -10.19 1.79 -9.62
N LYS A 53 -10.98 0.80 -9.18
CA LYS A 53 -10.70 -0.64 -9.33
C LYS A 53 -9.27 -0.99 -8.89
N PHE A 54 -8.80 -0.39 -7.80
CA PHE A 54 -7.38 -0.41 -7.42
C PHE A 54 -6.84 -1.82 -7.14
N ILE A 55 -7.71 -2.79 -6.81
CA ILE A 55 -7.36 -4.20 -6.70
C ILE A 55 -6.75 -4.78 -8.00
N HIS A 56 -7.04 -4.20 -9.16
CA HIS A 56 -6.49 -4.67 -10.44
C HIS A 56 -4.96 -4.50 -10.54
N ILE A 57 -4.35 -3.68 -9.68
CA ILE A 57 -2.90 -3.52 -9.62
C ILE A 57 -2.16 -4.86 -9.42
N ILE A 58 -2.82 -5.86 -8.82
CA ILE A 58 -2.27 -7.21 -8.62
C ILE A 58 -2.86 -8.28 -9.57
N TYR A 59 -3.85 -7.97 -10.41
CA TYR A 59 -4.58 -8.98 -11.19
C TYR A 59 -3.84 -9.50 -12.42
N ASP A 60 -2.88 -8.77 -12.97
CA ASP A 60 -2.11 -9.21 -14.15
C ASP A 60 -0.93 -10.14 -13.82
N ARG A 61 -0.82 -10.57 -12.55
CA ARG A 61 0.25 -11.47 -12.10
C ARG A 61 -0.18 -12.91 -12.28
N GLN A 62 0.34 -13.56 -13.33
CA GLN A 62 -0.05 -14.92 -13.73
C GLN A 62 0.54 -16.04 -12.87
N ASN A 63 1.41 -15.74 -11.90
CA ASN A 63 1.98 -16.75 -11.00
C ASN A 63 2.13 -16.25 -9.56
N GLN A 64 2.21 -17.20 -8.63
CA GLN A 64 2.29 -16.93 -7.19
C GLN A 64 3.53 -16.10 -6.82
N LEU A 65 4.66 -16.30 -7.51
CA LEU A 65 5.88 -15.52 -7.27
C LEU A 65 5.69 -14.04 -7.62
N GLY A 66 5.11 -13.74 -8.79
CA GLY A 66 4.82 -12.37 -9.22
C GLY A 66 3.78 -11.68 -8.34
N LEU A 67 2.83 -12.44 -7.79
CA LEU A 67 1.89 -11.94 -6.78
C LEU A 67 2.59 -11.62 -5.45
N CYS A 68 3.48 -12.50 -4.96
CA CYS A 68 4.27 -12.25 -3.76
C CYS A 68 5.18 -11.03 -3.94
N ASP A 69 5.82 -10.87 -5.10
CA ASP A 69 6.70 -9.75 -5.41
C ASP A 69 5.94 -8.41 -5.37
N ILE A 70 4.75 -8.34 -5.98
CA ILE A 70 3.97 -7.10 -5.99
C ILE A 70 3.37 -6.77 -4.62
N LEU A 71 2.89 -7.78 -3.88
CA LEU A 71 2.39 -7.57 -2.52
C LEU A 71 3.52 -7.14 -1.59
N GLY A 72 4.72 -7.72 -1.73
CA GLY A 72 5.92 -7.29 -1.02
C GLY A 72 6.30 -5.85 -1.36
N CYS A 73 6.32 -5.50 -2.64
CA CYS A 73 6.58 -4.13 -3.10
C CYS A 73 5.59 -3.13 -2.50
N LEU A 74 4.28 -3.39 -2.63
CA LEU A 74 3.22 -2.56 -2.06
C LEU A 74 3.38 -2.42 -0.54
N PHE A 75 3.63 -3.52 0.16
CA PHE A 75 3.84 -3.50 1.61
C PHE A 75 4.95 -2.53 2.01
N HIS A 76 6.14 -2.64 1.40
CA HIS A 76 7.28 -1.79 1.75
C HIS A 76 6.99 -0.32 1.43
N ARG A 77 6.47 -0.04 0.24
CA ARG A 77 6.08 1.34 -0.15
C ARG A 77 5.09 1.96 0.81
N LEU A 78 4.10 1.19 1.26
CA LEU A 78 3.07 1.66 2.19
C LEU A 78 3.62 1.85 3.60
N ILE A 79 4.48 0.95 4.09
CA ILE A 79 5.13 1.07 5.40
C ILE A 79 6.05 2.28 5.47
N ASP A 80 6.81 2.57 4.41
CA ASP A 80 7.69 3.75 4.34
C ASP A 80 6.93 5.06 4.59
N LEU A 81 5.66 5.13 4.17
CA LEU A 81 4.81 6.29 4.42
C LEU A 81 4.49 6.47 5.91
N LEU A 82 4.44 5.37 6.67
CA LEU A 82 4.07 5.31 8.09
C LEU A 82 5.24 5.49 9.05
N LEU A 83 6.48 5.32 8.58
CA LEU A 83 7.67 5.39 9.42
C LEU A 83 7.86 6.79 10.06
N PRO A 84 8.40 6.85 11.30
CA PRO A 84 8.83 8.09 11.92
C PRO A 84 9.85 8.82 11.02
N GLY A 85 9.58 10.09 10.70
CA GLY A 85 10.44 10.88 9.79
C GLY A 85 9.95 10.98 8.34
N SER A 86 8.93 10.22 7.94
CA SER A 86 8.26 10.39 6.65
C SER A 86 7.62 11.78 6.54
N LYS A 87 7.86 12.50 5.44
CA LYS A 87 7.23 13.81 5.15
C LYS A 87 5.79 13.69 4.61
N SER A 88 5.21 12.50 4.66
CA SER A 88 3.86 12.23 4.16
C SER A 88 2.80 12.88 5.04
N SER A 89 1.76 13.43 4.41
CA SER A 89 0.62 14.01 5.13
C SER A 89 -0.12 12.98 5.96
N HIS A 90 -0.86 13.45 6.97
CA HIS A 90 -1.68 12.60 7.83
C HIS A 90 -2.70 11.78 7.01
N LEU A 91 -3.30 12.39 5.98
CA LEU A 91 -4.26 11.71 5.09
C LEU A 91 -3.59 10.59 4.28
N ARG A 92 -2.38 10.81 3.75
CA ARG A 92 -1.64 9.75 3.03
C ARG A 92 -1.28 8.58 3.93
N ARG A 93 -0.90 8.85 5.17
CA ARG A 93 -0.62 7.80 6.17
C ARG A 93 -1.86 6.97 6.48
N ILE A 94 -3.02 7.62 6.67
CA ILE A 94 -4.29 6.91 6.86
C ILE A 94 -4.65 6.08 5.62
N CYS A 95 -4.50 6.64 4.42
CA CYS A 95 -4.72 5.89 3.19
C CYS A 95 -3.80 4.67 3.10
N ALA A 96 -2.53 4.82 3.47
CA ALA A 96 -1.57 3.73 3.44
C ALA A 96 -1.95 2.60 4.40
N LEU A 97 -2.44 2.92 5.61
CA LEU A 97 -2.99 1.95 6.55
C LEU A 97 -4.19 1.20 5.95
N TYR A 98 -5.11 1.90 5.28
CA TYR A 98 -6.26 1.26 4.65
C TYR A 98 -5.88 0.37 3.47
N LEU A 99 -4.88 0.77 2.67
CA LEU A 99 -4.34 -0.07 1.60
C LEU A 99 -3.68 -1.34 2.18
N LEU A 100 -2.88 -1.20 3.25
CA LEU A 100 -2.31 -2.35 3.95
C LEU A 100 -3.40 -3.29 4.46
N TYR A 101 -4.47 -2.75 5.05
CA TYR A 101 -5.61 -3.54 5.48
C TYR A 101 -6.33 -4.23 4.30
N ALA A 102 -6.51 -3.54 3.18
CA ALA A 102 -7.19 -4.08 2.01
C ALA A 102 -6.40 -5.22 1.35
N PHE A 103 -5.06 -5.10 1.27
CA PHE A 103 -4.20 -6.12 0.65
C PHE A 103 -3.81 -7.27 1.61
N HIS A 104 -3.66 -7.00 2.92
CA HIS A 104 -3.10 -7.97 3.88
C HIS A 104 -4.03 -8.35 5.03
N GLY A 105 -5.14 -7.64 5.23
CA GLY A 105 -5.87 -7.67 6.49
C GLY A 105 -6.71 -8.92 6.77
N LYS A 106 -7.03 -9.75 5.77
CA LYS A 106 -8.23 -10.62 5.81
C LYS A 106 -9.46 -9.78 6.21
N GLN A 107 -10.24 -9.40 5.20
CA GLN A 107 -11.49 -8.65 5.41
C GLN A 107 -12.37 -9.33 6.46
N PRO A 108 -13.18 -8.58 7.23
CA PRO A 108 -13.99 -9.16 8.29
C PRO A 108 -14.86 -10.26 7.68
N MET A 109 -14.64 -11.50 8.12
CA MET A 109 -15.56 -12.59 7.81
C MET A 109 -16.85 -12.27 8.56
N ARG A 110 -17.81 -11.71 7.82
CA ARG A 110 -19.25 -11.68 8.09
C ARG A 110 -19.60 -11.39 9.56
N ASN A 111 -20.04 -10.17 9.86
CA ASN A 111 -20.87 -9.96 11.04
C ASN A 111 -22.11 -10.86 10.90
N GLN A 112 -22.09 -12.05 11.50
CA GLN A 112 -23.31 -12.70 11.93
C GLN A 112 -23.82 -11.87 13.10
N VAL A 113 -24.62 -10.86 12.77
CA VAL A 113 -25.57 -10.31 13.72
C VAL A 113 -26.65 -11.38 13.83
N SER A 114 -26.59 -12.17 14.92
CA SER A 114 -27.76 -12.85 15.48
C SER A 114 -28.59 -11.84 16.27
#